data_AF-A0A2S8R6M6-F1
#
_entry.id   AF-A0A2S8R6M6-F1
#
_cell.length_a   1.000
_cell.length_b   1.000
_cell.length_c   1.000
_cell.angle_alpha   90.00
_cell.angle_beta   90.00
_cell.angle_gamma   90.00
#
_symmetry.space_group_name_H-M   'P 1'
#
loop_
_entity.id
_entity.type
_entity.pdbx_description
1 polymer ?
#
loop_
_entity_poly.entity_id
_entity_poly.type
_entity_poly.pdbx_seq_one_letter_code
_entity_poly.pdbx_strand_id
1 'polypeptide(L)'
;MLNKMSLQHFFNPDMKVTSFKEFKDKIVIKIKSKTKKQFCTLCRSESSYHQATYKRVIDDLPLFGKPVQLIVTAYKYKCFIPDCEQKIFCEELYGFAGKYRRRSQRCEDLIAAIGLNTSCESGALICNLMGINVSGDTVIRILHHKVKELSEEKCSDVIGVDDWAYKKRHTYGTVICDGVTHNPITILDGRNGTELKKWLKNNKHIKTVIRDRAGAYASAISQVIPDAIQVADRFHLFNNFMHAVKDAINSQLPEKINISEEQDSEKNDVFEKEAKTESKKKSNK
;
A
#
# COMPACT_ATOMS: atom_id res chain seq x y z
N MET A 1 -9.47 35.34 23.99
CA MET A 1 -8.59 34.30 24.60
C MET A 1 -7.72 33.70 23.50
N LEU A 2 -6.40 33.78 23.61
CA LEU A 2 -5.52 32.97 22.76
C LEU A 2 -5.70 31.50 23.15
N ASN A 3 -6.35 30.71 22.30
CA ASN A 3 -6.38 29.26 22.45
C ASN A 3 -4.95 28.73 22.31
N LYS A 4 -4.27 28.53 23.44
CA LYS A 4 -2.96 27.88 23.47
C LYS A 4 -3.16 26.39 23.26
N MET A 5 -2.78 25.89 22.09
CA MET A 5 -2.75 24.47 21.79
C MET A 5 -1.69 23.78 22.66
N SER A 6 -2.11 22.89 23.55
CA SER A 6 -1.19 22.13 24.40
C SER A 6 -0.63 20.92 23.63
N LEU A 7 0.71 20.75 23.64
CA LEU A 7 1.40 19.61 23.05
C LEU A 7 0.89 18.25 23.56
N GLN A 8 0.34 18.22 24.78
CA GLN A 8 -0.21 17.01 25.39
C GLN A 8 -1.32 16.35 24.55
N HIS A 9 -2.08 17.12 23.78
CA HIS A 9 -3.17 16.58 22.94
C HIS A 9 -2.68 15.68 21.81
N PHE A 10 -1.41 15.78 21.42
CA PHE A 10 -0.83 14.98 20.34
C PHE A 10 -0.24 13.65 20.82
N PHE A 11 -0.38 13.30 22.09
CA PHE A 11 0.16 12.07 22.67
C PHE A 11 -0.94 11.29 23.38
N ASN A 12 -0.82 9.96 23.38
CA ASN A 12 -1.79 9.07 24.02
C ASN A 12 -2.01 9.47 25.49
N PRO A 13 -3.22 9.24 26.06
CA PRO A 13 -3.55 9.63 27.44
C PRO A 13 -2.55 9.12 28.49
N ASP A 14 -1.98 7.93 28.25
CA ASP A 14 -0.99 7.28 29.11
C ASP A 14 0.40 7.92 29.08
N MET A 15 0.63 8.89 28.21
CA MET A 15 1.88 9.63 28.08
C MET A 15 1.70 11.05 28.60
N LYS A 16 2.56 11.49 29.52
CA LYS A 16 2.58 12.89 29.99
C LYS A 16 3.74 13.64 29.37
N VAL A 17 3.47 14.71 28.63
CA VAL A 17 4.51 15.66 28.22
C VAL A 17 4.99 16.42 29.46
N THR A 18 6.30 16.38 29.71
CA THR A 18 6.92 17.02 30.88
C THR A 18 7.65 18.31 30.53
N SER A 19 8.29 18.35 29.35
CA SER A 19 8.94 19.55 28.81
C SER A 19 9.21 19.35 27.33
N PHE A 20 9.40 20.42 26.58
CA PHE A 20 9.99 20.37 25.26
C PHE A 20 11.09 21.42 25.15
N LYS A 21 12.04 21.20 24.25
CA LYS A 21 13.09 22.14 23.91
C LYS A 21 13.34 22.07 22.41
N GLU A 22 13.24 23.22 21.76
CA GLU A 22 13.62 23.38 20.37
C GLU A 22 15.10 23.73 20.27
N PHE A 23 15.78 23.09 19.31
CA PHE A 23 17.14 23.39 18.89
C PHE A 23 17.13 23.84 17.43
N LYS A 24 18.29 24.23 16.92
CA LYS A 24 18.43 24.68 15.53
C LYS A 24 18.05 23.57 14.54
N ASP A 25 18.50 22.35 14.82
CA ASP A 25 18.46 21.18 13.95
C ASP A 25 17.40 20.13 14.35
N LYS A 26 16.81 20.23 15.55
CA LYS A 26 15.84 19.25 16.05
C LYS A 26 14.95 19.80 17.16
N ILE A 27 13.87 19.09 17.46
CA ILE A 27 13.01 19.33 18.61
C ILE A 27 13.08 18.13 19.54
N VAL A 28 13.29 18.37 20.84
CA VAL A 28 13.32 17.31 21.85
C VAL A 28 12.13 17.46 22.79
N ILE A 29 11.32 16.41 22.91
CA ILE A 29 10.15 16.38 23.79
C ILE A 29 10.39 15.32 24.86
N LYS A 30 10.36 15.72 26.14
CA LYS A 30 10.44 14.78 27.26
C LYS A 30 9.04 14.33 27.65
N ILE A 31 8.85 13.03 27.71
CA ILE A 31 7.57 12.40 28.02
C ILE A 31 7.78 11.41 29.15
N LYS A 32 6.80 11.27 30.03
CA LYS A 32 6.79 10.29 31.11
C LYS A 32 5.54 9.43 31.01
N SER A 33 5.71 8.12 31.09
CA SER A 33 4.57 7.21 31.16
C SER A 33 3.76 7.42 32.44
N LYS A 34 2.44 7.26 32.33
CA LYS A 34 1.47 7.26 33.43
C LYS A 34 0.98 5.85 33.78
N THR A 35 1.52 4.82 33.12
CA THR A 35 1.11 3.44 33.37
C THR A 35 1.32 3.06 34.84
N LYS A 36 0.33 2.36 35.41
CA LYS A 36 0.36 1.90 36.80
C LYS A 36 0.55 0.39 36.94
N LYS A 37 0.26 -0.35 35.88
CA LYS A 37 0.22 -1.80 35.85
C LYS A 37 0.71 -2.32 34.51
N GLN A 38 1.44 -3.41 34.51
CA GLN A 38 1.90 -4.09 33.32
C GLN A 38 1.88 -5.60 33.54
N PHE A 39 1.86 -6.36 32.44
CA PHE A 39 1.88 -7.82 32.49
C PHE A 39 3.29 -8.33 32.23
N CYS A 40 3.74 -9.29 33.03
CA CYS A 40 5.04 -9.92 32.81
C CYS A 40 5.08 -10.53 31.40
N THR A 41 6.11 -10.21 30.62
CA THR A 41 6.19 -10.68 29.22
C THR A 41 6.41 -12.19 29.07
N LEU A 42 6.75 -12.89 30.16
CA LEU A 42 6.86 -14.35 30.18
C LEU A 42 5.59 -15.02 30.73
N CYS A 43 5.33 -14.88 32.04
CA CYS A 43 4.22 -15.59 32.70
C CYS A 43 2.87 -14.87 32.61
N ARG A 44 2.80 -13.67 32.02
CA ARG A 44 1.59 -12.84 31.89
C ARG A 44 0.90 -12.45 33.20
N SER A 45 1.52 -12.65 34.36
CA SER A 45 0.99 -12.13 35.63
C SER A 45 1.02 -10.60 35.65
N GLU A 46 -0.05 -9.98 36.15
CA GLU A 46 -0.10 -8.53 36.37
C GLU A 46 0.89 -8.13 37.49
N SER A 47 1.57 -6.99 37.32
CA SER A 47 2.33 -6.33 38.37
C SER A 47 2.07 -4.83 38.35
N SER A 48 1.82 -4.27 39.53
CA SER A 48 1.76 -2.83 39.78
C SER A 48 3.00 -2.29 40.50
N TYR A 49 4.00 -3.14 40.77
CA TYR A 49 5.17 -2.75 41.53
C TYR A 49 6.26 -2.17 40.62
N HIS A 50 6.52 -0.87 40.77
CA HIS A 50 7.60 -0.17 40.08
C HIS A 50 8.94 -0.46 40.75
N GLN A 51 9.80 -1.19 40.04
CA GLN A 51 11.17 -1.48 40.49
C GLN A 51 12.11 -0.30 40.20
N ALA A 52 12.01 0.28 39.01
CA ALA A 52 12.89 1.36 38.56
C ALA A 52 12.29 2.11 37.38
N THR A 53 12.90 3.24 37.01
CA THR A 53 12.63 3.90 35.72
C THR A 53 13.78 3.73 34.76
N TYR A 54 13.50 3.81 33.46
CA TYR A 54 14.52 3.89 32.41
C TYR A 54 14.09 4.91 31.35
N LYS A 55 15.06 5.36 30.55
CA LYS A 55 14.81 6.30 29.45
C LYS A 55 14.97 5.61 28.11
N ARG A 56 14.07 5.91 27.18
CA ARG A 56 14.16 5.55 25.76
C ARG A 56 14.21 6.81 24.92
N VAL A 57 15.07 6.82 23.91
CA VAL A 57 15.04 7.83 22.85
C VAL A 57 14.29 7.24 21.68
N ILE A 58 13.23 7.93 21.24
CA ILE A 58 12.32 7.49 20.19
C ILE A 58 12.17 8.63 19.19
N ASP A 59 12.48 8.40 17.92
CA ASP A 59 12.20 9.37 16.87
C ASP A 59 10.69 9.37 16.54
N ASP A 60 10.15 10.54 16.22
CA ASP A 60 8.72 10.74 16.01
C ASP A 60 8.46 11.58 14.75
N LEU A 61 7.19 11.85 14.47
CA LEU A 61 6.80 12.71 13.36
C LEU A 61 7.48 14.09 13.47
N PRO A 62 7.94 14.65 12.35
CA PRO A 62 8.65 15.92 12.35
C PRO A 62 7.70 17.06 12.73
N LEU A 63 8.26 18.10 13.33
CA LEU A 63 7.55 19.32 13.68
C LEU A 63 8.26 20.50 13.02
N PHE A 64 7.53 21.27 12.20
CA PHE A 64 8.07 22.40 11.43
C PHE A 64 9.27 21.99 10.55
N GLY A 65 9.22 20.80 9.95
CA GLY A 65 10.30 20.25 9.13
C GLY A 65 11.54 19.81 9.91
N LYS A 66 11.52 19.90 11.25
CA LYS A 66 12.64 19.46 12.09
C LYS A 66 12.41 18.03 12.60
N PRO A 67 13.48 17.22 12.66
CA PRO A 67 13.47 15.96 13.38
C PRO A 67 12.99 16.12 14.83
N VAL A 68 12.10 15.23 15.26
CA VAL A 68 11.59 15.20 16.63
C VAL A 68 12.11 13.97 17.35
N GLN A 69 12.75 14.19 18.49
CA GLN A 69 13.19 13.13 19.41
C GLN A 69 12.38 13.17 20.70
N LEU A 70 11.76 12.04 21.03
CA LEU A 70 11.07 11.84 22.28
C LEU A 70 12.01 11.17 23.27
N ILE A 71 12.22 11.80 24.42
CA ILE A 71 12.89 11.18 25.57
C ILE A 71 11.80 10.67 26.49
N VAL A 72 11.49 9.38 26.37
CA VAL A 72 10.42 8.72 27.12
C VAL A 72 10.99 8.11 28.39
N THR A 73 10.46 8.55 29.54
CA THR A 73 10.73 7.93 30.84
C THR A 73 9.64 6.89 31.12
N ALA A 74 10.04 5.62 31.13
CA ALA A 74 9.19 4.45 31.30
C ALA A 74 9.62 3.62 32.53
N TYR A 75 8.82 2.63 32.93
CA TYR A 75 9.05 1.86 34.16
C TYR A 75 9.57 0.45 33.92
N LYS A 76 10.32 -0.07 34.89
CA LYS A 76 10.60 -1.50 35.05
C LYS A 76 9.73 -2.02 36.17
N TYR A 77 9.08 -3.15 35.95
CA TYR A 77 8.21 -3.83 36.90
C TYR A 77 8.88 -5.08 37.44
N LYS A 78 8.50 -5.50 38.66
CA LYS A 78 8.95 -6.76 39.26
C LYS A 78 7.86 -7.83 39.12
N CYS A 79 8.24 -9.02 38.67
CA CYS A 79 7.37 -10.20 38.70
C CYS A 79 7.49 -10.89 40.06
N PHE A 80 6.36 -11.23 40.67
CA PHE A 80 6.32 -11.93 41.97
C PHE A 80 6.01 -13.42 41.87
N ILE A 81 5.78 -13.94 40.66
CA ILE A 81 5.57 -15.37 40.47
C ILE A 81 6.89 -16.11 40.78
N PRO A 82 6.89 -17.04 41.76
CA PRO A 82 8.10 -17.74 42.19
C PRO A 82 8.79 -18.49 41.04
N ASP A 83 8.01 -19.18 40.21
CA ASP A 83 8.52 -20.02 39.12
C ASP A 83 8.81 -19.26 37.82
N CYS A 84 8.54 -17.95 37.78
CA CYS A 84 8.85 -17.15 36.60
C CYS A 84 10.34 -16.78 36.57
N GLU A 85 11.06 -17.18 35.52
CA GLU A 85 12.47 -16.83 35.31
C GLU A 85 12.70 -15.32 35.17
N GLN A 86 11.73 -14.59 34.61
CA GLN A 86 11.81 -13.14 34.45
C GLN A 86 11.33 -12.42 35.71
N LYS A 87 12.28 -12.06 36.58
CA LYS A 87 12.00 -11.30 37.81
C LYS A 87 11.76 -9.81 37.58
N ILE A 88 12.34 -9.22 36.53
CA ILE A 88 12.16 -7.81 36.17
C ILE A 88 11.82 -7.72 34.69
N PHE A 89 10.85 -6.87 34.34
CA PHE A 89 10.46 -6.64 32.96
C PHE A 89 10.21 -5.17 32.69
N CYS A 90 10.45 -4.75 31.45
CA CYS A 90 10.23 -3.37 31.02
C CYS A 90 8.77 -3.16 30.62
N GLU A 91 8.29 -1.95 30.88
CA GLU A 91 7.00 -1.47 30.40
C GLU A 91 6.88 -1.59 28.88
N GLU A 92 5.74 -2.12 28.41
CA GLU A 92 5.34 -2.03 27.01
C GLU A 92 4.57 -0.73 26.78
N LEU A 93 5.04 0.08 25.83
CA LEU A 93 4.43 1.37 25.48
C LEU A 93 3.33 1.13 24.42
N TYR A 94 2.25 0.46 24.84
CA TYR A 94 1.15 0.05 23.96
C TYR A 94 0.59 1.22 23.15
N GLY A 95 0.34 0.97 21.86
CA GLY A 95 -0.16 1.97 20.91
C GLY A 95 0.75 3.18 20.71
N PHE A 96 1.99 3.15 21.22
CA PHE A 96 2.92 4.27 21.16
C PHE A 96 4.26 3.89 20.53
N ALA A 97 4.94 2.87 21.05
CA ALA A 97 6.18 2.35 20.46
C ALA A 97 6.44 0.90 20.89
N GLY A 98 6.70 0.01 19.92
CA GLY A 98 6.98 -1.40 20.18
C GLY A 98 8.25 -1.67 21.00
N LYS A 99 8.43 -2.91 21.45
CA LYS A 99 9.60 -3.36 22.21
C LYS A 99 10.88 -3.17 21.38
N TYR A 100 11.91 -2.55 21.97
CA TYR A 100 13.18 -2.19 21.31
C TYR A 100 13.09 -1.25 20.08
N ARG A 101 11.88 -0.80 19.73
CA ARG A 101 11.69 0.16 18.62
C ARG A 101 12.26 1.51 18.99
N ARG A 102 12.87 2.16 18.00
CA ARG A 102 13.47 3.49 18.12
C ARG A 102 12.61 4.58 17.46
N ARG A 103 11.42 4.23 16.98
CA ARG A 103 10.46 5.13 16.35
C ARG A 103 9.09 4.94 16.97
N SER A 104 8.29 6.00 17.02
CA SER A 104 6.89 5.91 17.41
C SER A 104 6.10 5.13 16.35
N GLN A 105 5.00 4.48 16.74
CA GLN A 105 4.16 3.71 15.82
C GLN A 105 3.68 4.59 14.66
N ARG A 106 3.19 5.80 14.97
CA ARG A 106 2.72 6.78 13.98
C ARG A 106 3.81 7.25 13.00
N CYS A 107 5.07 7.34 13.45
CA CYS A 107 6.18 7.66 12.58
C CYS A 107 6.45 6.51 11.61
N GLU A 108 6.42 5.27 12.12
CA GLU A 108 6.53 4.09 11.27
C GLU A 108 5.35 3.90 10.31
N ASP A 109 4.13 4.29 10.71
CA ASP A 109 2.95 4.30 9.83
C ASP A 109 3.15 5.27 8.67
N LEU A 110 3.64 6.49 8.93
CA LEU A 110 3.96 7.46 7.88
C LEU A 110 5.06 6.94 6.93
N ILE A 111 6.14 6.37 7.49
CA ILE A 111 7.23 5.79 6.68
C ILE A 111 6.69 4.65 5.81
N ALA A 112 5.82 3.80 6.35
CA ALA A 112 5.20 2.71 5.61
C ALA A 112 4.30 3.23 4.49
N ALA A 113 3.46 4.24 4.76
CA ALA A 113 2.59 4.85 3.76
C ALA A 113 3.42 5.45 2.60
N ILE A 114 4.52 6.13 2.89
CA ILE A 114 5.44 6.64 1.86
C ILE A 114 6.05 5.46 1.09
N GLY A 115 6.61 4.47 1.81
CA GLY A 115 7.29 3.32 1.21
C GLY A 115 6.40 2.42 0.35
N LEU A 116 5.09 2.37 0.60
CA LEU A 116 4.13 1.63 -0.23
C LEU A 116 3.80 2.34 -1.55
N ASN A 117 4.02 3.65 -1.62
CA ASN A 117 3.69 4.48 -2.79
C ASN A 117 4.93 4.93 -3.58
N THR A 118 6.13 4.53 -3.14
CA THR A 118 7.40 4.89 -3.77
C THR A 118 8.36 3.70 -3.78
N SER A 119 9.52 3.86 -4.43
CA SER A 119 10.65 2.97 -4.13
C SER A 119 11.13 3.22 -2.69
N CYS A 120 11.80 2.25 -2.07
CA CYS A 120 12.32 2.42 -0.71
C CYS A 120 13.41 3.49 -0.62
N GLU A 121 14.24 3.65 -1.65
CA GLU A 121 15.26 4.73 -1.70
C GLU A 121 14.61 6.11 -1.88
N SER A 122 13.65 6.24 -2.78
CA SER A 122 12.88 7.48 -2.94
C SER A 122 12.09 7.82 -1.68
N GLY A 123 11.51 6.82 -1.03
CA GLY A 123 10.77 6.99 0.22
C GLY A 123 11.68 7.44 1.36
N ALA A 124 12.89 6.89 1.44
CA ALA A 124 13.89 7.35 2.39
C ALA A 124 14.32 8.80 2.12
N LEU A 125 14.55 9.18 0.86
CA LEU A 125 14.84 10.56 0.48
C LEU A 125 13.73 11.52 0.93
N ILE A 126 12.48 11.21 0.63
CA ILE A 126 11.31 12.02 1.04
C ILE A 126 11.25 12.14 2.57
N CYS A 127 11.40 11.02 3.29
CA CYS A 127 11.41 11.03 4.75
C CYS A 127 12.50 11.96 5.29
N ASN A 128 13.72 11.88 4.76
CA ASN A 128 14.84 12.73 5.19
C ASN A 128 14.56 14.22 4.93
N LEU A 129 13.99 14.56 3.78
CA LEU A 129 13.58 15.94 3.44
C LEU A 129 12.51 16.49 4.40
N MET A 130 11.67 15.61 4.97
CA MET A 130 10.67 15.97 5.97
C MET A 130 11.23 16.05 7.41
N GLY A 131 12.48 15.61 7.64
CA GLY A 131 13.08 15.55 8.97
C GLY A 131 12.97 14.18 9.66
N ILE A 132 12.66 13.11 8.92
CA ILE A 132 12.64 11.73 9.42
C ILE A 132 13.87 10.98 8.91
N ASN A 133 14.84 10.72 9.79
CA ASN A 133 16.08 10.08 9.39
C ASN A 133 15.92 8.55 9.22
N VAL A 134 15.91 8.08 7.97
CA VAL A 134 15.80 6.66 7.58
C VAL A 134 16.59 6.36 6.30
N SER A 135 16.98 5.10 6.13
CA SER A 135 17.54 4.53 4.89
C SER A 135 16.50 3.70 4.14
N GLY A 136 16.73 3.39 2.86
CA GLY A 136 15.89 2.47 2.08
C GLY A 136 15.70 1.11 2.77
N ASP A 137 16.78 0.51 3.27
CA ASP A 137 16.73 -0.72 4.08
C ASP A 137 15.84 -0.61 5.32
N THR A 138 15.81 0.57 5.94
CA THR A 138 14.96 0.82 7.10
C THR A 138 13.49 0.88 6.70
N VAL A 139 13.17 1.47 5.55
CA VAL A 139 11.82 1.45 4.98
C VAL A 139 11.38 0.01 4.70
N ILE A 140 12.22 -0.78 4.01
CA ILE A 140 11.96 -2.21 3.74
C ILE A 140 11.68 -2.97 5.04
N ARG A 141 12.53 -2.81 6.05
CA ARG A 141 12.37 -3.48 7.34
C ARG A 141 11.07 -3.08 8.05
N ILE A 142 10.66 -1.81 7.98
CA ILE A 142 9.39 -1.34 8.54
C ILE A 142 8.23 -1.98 7.78
N LEU A 143 8.25 -2.02 6.45
CA LEU A 143 7.21 -2.65 5.63
C LEU A 143 7.06 -4.15 5.97
N HIS A 144 8.15 -4.91 6.00
CA HIS A 144 8.10 -6.32 6.39
C HIS A 144 7.56 -6.54 7.80
N HIS A 145 7.85 -5.63 8.72
CA HIS A 145 7.29 -5.70 10.06
C HIS A 145 5.78 -5.46 10.05
N LYS A 146 5.32 -4.43 9.35
CA LYS A 146 3.89 -4.10 9.25
C LYS A 146 3.10 -5.27 8.66
N VAL A 147 3.64 -5.93 7.64
CA VAL A 147 3.02 -7.14 7.06
C VAL A 147 2.83 -8.25 8.09
N LYS A 148 3.77 -8.43 9.03
CA LYS A 148 3.63 -9.43 10.11
C LYS A 148 2.57 -9.06 11.15
N GLU A 149 2.20 -7.79 11.25
CA GLU A 149 1.12 -7.33 12.15
C GLU A 149 -0.26 -7.44 11.48
N LEU A 150 -0.32 -7.59 10.15
CA LEU A 150 -1.58 -7.82 9.45
C LEU A 150 -2.10 -9.22 9.76
N SER A 151 -3.38 -9.32 10.08
CA SER A 151 -4.08 -10.59 10.12
C SER A 151 -4.20 -11.18 8.72
N GLU A 152 -4.14 -12.50 8.60
CA GLU A 152 -4.51 -13.18 7.35
C GLU A 152 -5.99 -12.89 7.04
N GLU A 153 -6.24 -12.05 6.04
CA GLU A 153 -7.59 -11.85 5.52
C GLU A 153 -8.05 -13.12 4.81
N LYS A 154 -9.23 -13.62 5.17
CA LYS A 154 -9.85 -14.72 4.44
C LYS A 154 -10.39 -14.18 3.11
N CYS A 155 -9.96 -14.79 2.01
CA CYS A 155 -10.55 -14.51 0.71
C CYS A 155 -12.01 -14.99 0.64
N SER A 156 -12.81 -14.28 -0.16
CA SER A 156 -14.17 -14.64 -0.52
C SER A 156 -14.21 -15.95 -1.34
N ASP A 157 -15.40 -16.42 -1.69
CA ASP A 157 -15.56 -17.59 -2.55
C ASP A 157 -15.40 -17.28 -4.06
N VAL A 158 -15.04 -16.05 -4.41
CA VAL A 158 -14.76 -15.60 -5.78
C VAL A 158 -13.33 -15.08 -5.86
N ILE A 159 -12.55 -15.58 -6.82
CA ILE A 159 -11.17 -15.13 -7.04
C ILE A 159 -10.90 -14.79 -8.51
N GLY A 160 -9.99 -13.86 -8.75
CA GLY A 160 -9.34 -13.62 -10.04
C GLY A 160 -7.95 -14.28 -10.06
N VAL A 161 -7.58 -14.90 -11.18
CA VAL A 161 -6.27 -15.53 -11.39
C VAL A 161 -5.67 -15.06 -12.70
N ASP A 162 -4.44 -14.54 -12.65
CA ASP A 162 -3.72 -14.04 -13.82
C ASP A 162 -2.19 -14.18 -13.69
N ASP A 163 -1.46 -13.98 -14.77
CA ASP A 163 0.00 -13.94 -14.83
C ASP A 163 0.56 -12.65 -14.20
N TRP A 164 1.41 -12.80 -13.18
CA TRP A 164 2.20 -11.69 -12.62
C TRP A 164 3.60 -11.65 -13.25
N ALA A 165 3.98 -10.56 -13.89
CA ALA A 165 5.33 -10.40 -14.45
C ALA A 165 6.27 -9.71 -13.45
N TYR A 166 7.12 -10.48 -12.73
CA TYR A 166 8.19 -9.89 -11.91
C TYR A 166 9.20 -9.13 -12.76
N LYS A 167 9.58 -9.73 -13.88
CA LYS A 167 10.37 -9.09 -14.93
C LYS A 167 9.78 -9.53 -16.26
N LYS A 168 9.12 -8.59 -16.95
CA LYS A 168 8.44 -8.82 -18.23
C LYS A 168 9.36 -9.59 -19.20
N ARG A 169 8.85 -10.69 -19.77
CA ARG A 169 9.55 -11.63 -20.68
C ARG A 169 10.67 -12.48 -20.05
N HIS A 170 10.82 -12.49 -18.73
CA HIS A 170 11.84 -13.32 -18.06
C HIS A 170 11.24 -14.21 -16.97
N THR A 171 10.60 -13.59 -15.98
CA THR A 171 10.13 -14.29 -14.79
C THR A 171 8.68 -13.91 -14.51
N TYR A 172 7.86 -14.94 -14.32
CA TYR A 172 6.43 -14.83 -14.14
C TYR A 172 6.00 -15.64 -12.90
N GLY A 173 5.03 -15.11 -12.19
CA GLY A 173 4.25 -15.76 -11.15
C GLY A 173 2.77 -15.79 -11.54
N THR A 174 1.95 -16.29 -10.62
CA THR A 174 0.49 -16.25 -10.70
C THR A 174 -0.02 -15.31 -9.61
N VAL A 175 -0.72 -14.24 -9.96
CA VAL A 175 -1.42 -13.40 -8.97
C VAL A 175 -2.82 -13.96 -8.74
N ILE A 176 -3.23 -13.99 -7.47
CA ILE A 176 -4.60 -14.26 -7.06
C ILE A 176 -5.15 -13.01 -6.42
N CYS A 177 -6.29 -12.53 -6.91
CA CYS A 177 -7.02 -11.39 -6.36
C CYS A 177 -8.37 -11.85 -5.84
N ASP A 178 -8.87 -11.20 -4.80
CA ASP A 178 -10.23 -11.41 -4.34
C ASP A 178 -11.21 -10.80 -5.34
N GLY A 179 -12.21 -11.58 -5.76
CA GLY A 179 -13.17 -11.18 -6.78
C GLY A 179 -14.19 -10.14 -6.31
N VAL A 180 -14.34 -9.94 -5.00
CA VAL A 180 -15.32 -9.03 -4.39
C VAL A 180 -14.66 -7.74 -3.92
N THR A 181 -13.56 -7.84 -3.18
CA THR A 181 -12.83 -6.67 -2.64
C THR A 181 -11.84 -6.08 -3.64
N HIS A 182 -11.51 -6.81 -4.70
CA HIS A 182 -10.50 -6.46 -5.70
C HIS A 182 -9.08 -6.30 -5.13
N ASN A 183 -8.83 -6.79 -3.92
CA ASN A 183 -7.52 -6.78 -3.30
C ASN A 183 -6.69 -7.99 -3.73
N PRO A 184 -5.37 -7.83 -3.97
CA PRO A 184 -4.47 -8.95 -4.14
C PRO A 184 -4.44 -9.82 -2.88
N ILE A 185 -4.63 -11.13 -3.04
CA ILE A 185 -4.54 -12.12 -1.96
C ILE A 185 -3.10 -12.62 -1.85
N THR A 186 -2.53 -13.07 -2.97
CA THR A 186 -1.18 -13.62 -2.99
C THR A 186 -0.57 -13.61 -4.39
N ILE A 187 0.75 -13.77 -4.45
CA ILE A 187 1.50 -14.03 -5.68
C ILE A 187 2.22 -15.37 -5.48
N LEU A 188 1.96 -16.31 -6.38
CA LEU A 188 2.52 -17.65 -6.39
C LEU A 188 3.66 -17.74 -7.42
N ASP A 189 4.64 -18.59 -7.15
CA ASP A 189 5.76 -18.80 -8.06
C ASP A 189 5.35 -19.58 -9.31
N GLY A 190 5.78 -19.09 -10.47
CA GLY A 190 5.49 -19.68 -11.77
C GLY A 190 4.04 -19.48 -12.25
N ARG A 191 3.79 -19.95 -13.48
CA ARG A 191 2.50 -19.81 -14.19
C ARG A 191 1.97 -21.12 -14.80
N ASN A 192 2.55 -22.25 -14.39
CA ASN A 192 2.21 -23.57 -14.92
C ASN A 192 1.03 -24.23 -14.17
N GLY A 193 0.41 -23.52 -13.22
CA GLY A 193 -0.69 -24.01 -12.39
C GLY A 193 -0.29 -24.92 -11.22
N THR A 194 1.00 -25.27 -11.04
CA THR A 194 1.44 -26.17 -9.96
C THR A 194 1.23 -25.56 -8.58
N GLU A 195 1.71 -24.34 -8.38
CA GLU A 195 1.53 -23.63 -7.11
C GLU A 195 0.07 -23.24 -6.90
N LEU A 196 -0.66 -22.90 -7.97
CA LEU A 196 -2.11 -22.68 -7.90
C LEU A 196 -2.85 -23.90 -7.35
N LYS A 197 -2.53 -25.12 -7.82
CA LYS A 197 -3.13 -26.35 -7.27
C LYS A 197 -2.87 -26.51 -5.78
N LYS A 198 -1.64 -26.24 -5.30
CA LYS A 198 -1.30 -26.31 -3.89
C LYS A 198 -2.10 -25.30 -3.07
N TRP A 199 -2.21 -24.08 -3.56
CA TRP A 199 -2.98 -23.03 -2.90
C TRP A 199 -4.48 -23.39 -2.84
N LEU A 200 -5.07 -23.87 -3.94
CA LEU A 200 -6.48 -24.28 -3.99
C LEU A 200 -6.79 -25.48 -3.08
N LYS A 201 -5.85 -26.38 -2.83
CA LYS A 201 -6.06 -27.50 -1.89
C LYS A 201 -6.36 -27.02 -0.46
N ASN A 202 -5.80 -25.87 -0.09
CA ASN A 202 -6.03 -25.23 1.20
C ASN A 202 -7.20 -24.22 1.18
N ASN A 203 -7.73 -23.91 -0.01
CA ASN A 203 -8.79 -22.92 -0.24
C ASN A 203 -9.94 -23.56 -1.04
N LYS A 204 -10.51 -24.67 -0.53
CA LYS A 204 -11.59 -25.39 -1.21
C LYS A 204 -12.96 -24.71 -1.12
N HIS A 205 -13.06 -23.63 -0.36
CA HIS A 205 -14.29 -22.83 -0.26
C HIS A 205 -14.56 -21.97 -1.49
N ILE A 206 -13.59 -21.84 -2.40
CA ILE A 206 -13.72 -21.11 -3.66
C ILE A 206 -14.76 -21.78 -4.56
N LYS A 207 -15.73 -20.98 -5.03
CA LYS A 207 -16.83 -21.40 -5.91
C LYS A 207 -16.74 -20.80 -7.31
N THR A 208 -16.07 -19.66 -7.47
CA THR A 208 -15.94 -18.99 -8.78
C THR A 208 -14.52 -18.52 -8.99
N VAL A 209 -13.98 -18.82 -10.17
CA VAL A 209 -12.63 -18.41 -10.59
C VAL A 209 -12.73 -17.64 -11.90
N ILE A 210 -12.47 -16.35 -11.85
CA ILE A 210 -12.26 -15.50 -13.02
C ILE A 210 -10.82 -15.68 -13.44
N ARG A 211 -10.58 -16.05 -14.70
CA ARG A 211 -9.22 -16.26 -15.20
C ARG A 211 -9.09 -15.90 -16.66
N ASP A 212 -7.85 -15.74 -17.10
CA ASP A 212 -7.51 -15.71 -18.51
C ASP A 212 -7.89 -17.03 -19.22
N ARG A 213 -7.63 -17.12 -20.52
CA ARG A 213 -7.93 -18.32 -21.32
C ARG A 213 -6.81 -19.37 -21.30
N ALA A 214 -5.80 -19.27 -20.43
CA ALA A 214 -4.72 -20.24 -20.38
C ALA A 214 -5.20 -21.62 -19.92
N GLY A 215 -4.83 -22.66 -20.69
CA GLY A 215 -5.21 -24.04 -20.38
C GLY A 215 -4.61 -24.58 -19.09
N ALA A 216 -3.45 -24.07 -18.66
CA ALA A 216 -2.77 -24.50 -17.45
C ALA A 216 -3.59 -24.20 -16.19
N TYR A 217 -4.13 -22.98 -16.05
CA TYR A 217 -4.99 -22.61 -14.92
C TYR A 217 -6.32 -23.36 -14.97
N ALA A 218 -6.92 -23.48 -16.15
CA ALA A 218 -8.17 -24.24 -16.33
C ALA A 218 -8.04 -25.68 -15.79
N SER A 219 -7.00 -26.37 -16.23
CA SER A 219 -6.70 -27.74 -15.81
C SER A 219 -6.39 -27.81 -14.30
N ALA A 220 -5.66 -26.84 -13.77
CA ALA A 220 -5.37 -26.76 -12.34
C ALA A 220 -6.61 -26.63 -11.46
N ILE A 221 -7.54 -25.76 -11.85
CA ILE A 221 -8.79 -25.51 -11.14
C ILE A 221 -9.68 -26.76 -11.20
N SER A 222 -9.93 -27.29 -12.40
CA SER A 222 -10.79 -28.47 -12.59
C SER A 222 -10.31 -29.71 -11.84
N GLN A 223 -9.00 -29.85 -11.61
CA GLN A 223 -8.45 -30.99 -10.86
C GLN A 223 -8.64 -30.88 -9.34
N VAL A 224 -8.74 -29.68 -8.77
CA VAL A 224 -8.75 -29.47 -7.32
C VAL A 224 -10.14 -29.10 -6.80
N ILE A 225 -10.86 -28.27 -7.56
CA ILE A 225 -12.21 -27.78 -7.26
C ILE A 225 -13.08 -27.90 -8.53
N PRO A 226 -13.47 -29.12 -8.93
CA PRO A 226 -14.20 -29.37 -10.18
C PRO A 226 -15.55 -28.66 -10.26
N ASP A 227 -16.19 -28.42 -9.11
CA ASP A 227 -17.50 -27.76 -9.03
C ASP A 227 -17.41 -26.23 -9.12
N ALA A 228 -16.19 -25.66 -9.15
CA ALA A 228 -16.01 -24.22 -9.26
C ALA A 228 -16.32 -23.71 -10.67
N ILE A 229 -17.12 -22.66 -10.75
CA ILE A 229 -17.46 -21.98 -12.00
C ILE A 229 -16.23 -21.24 -12.51
N GLN A 230 -15.78 -21.57 -13.72
CA GLN A 230 -14.69 -20.86 -14.39
C GLN A 230 -15.24 -19.82 -15.35
N VAL A 231 -14.98 -18.55 -15.06
CA VAL A 231 -15.43 -17.41 -15.86
C VAL A 231 -14.24 -16.87 -16.65
N ALA A 232 -14.42 -16.68 -17.96
CA ALA A 232 -13.41 -16.03 -18.78
C ALA A 232 -13.33 -14.55 -18.43
N ASP A 233 -12.12 -14.06 -18.17
CA ASP A 233 -11.87 -12.65 -17.90
C ASP A 233 -12.25 -11.77 -19.11
N ARG A 234 -12.97 -10.69 -18.81
CA ARG A 234 -13.54 -9.78 -19.81
C ARG A 234 -12.48 -8.99 -20.58
N PHE A 235 -11.40 -8.58 -19.92
CA PHE A 235 -10.34 -7.83 -20.59
C PHE A 235 -9.70 -8.67 -21.69
N HIS A 236 -9.42 -9.94 -21.42
CA HIS A 236 -8.87 -10.85 -22.44
C HIS A 236 -9.83 -11.08 -23.61
N LEU A 237 -11.13 -11.23 -23.36
CA LEU A 237 -12.12 -11.35 -24.43
C LEU A 237 -12.15 -10.12 -25.33
N PHE A 238 -12.19 -8.93 -24.73
CA PHE A 238 -12.20 -7.68 -25.47
C PHE A 238 -10.90 -7.44 -26.24
N ASN A 239 -9.75 -7.69 -25.60
CA ASN A 239 -8.44 -7.55 -26.24
C ASN A 239 -8.29 -8.46 -27.46
N ASN A 240 -8.70 -9.74 -27.33
CA ASN A 240 -8.67 -10.69 -28.46
C ASN A 240 -9.59 -10.26 -29.61
N PHE A 241 -10.79 -9.75 -29.28
CA PHE A 241 -11.71 -9.22 -30.30
C PHE A 241 -11.11 -8.01 -31.02
N MET A 242 -10.56 -7.04 -30.29
CA MET A 242 -9.93 -5.86 -30.88
C MET A 242 -8.73 -6.21 -31.75
N HIS A 243 -7.93 -7.21 -31.36
CA HIS A 243 -6.86 -7.74 -32.20
C HIS A 243 -7.40 -8.34 -33.50
N ALA A 244 -8.43 -9.19 -33.43
CA ALA A 244 -9.04 -9.80 -34.61
C ALA A 244 -9.62 -8.76 -35.58
N VAL A 245 -10.29 -7.72 -35.05
CA VAL A 245 -10.80 -6.59 -35.86
C VAL A 245 -9.65 -5.85 -36.51
N LYS A 246 -8.58 -5.54 -35.76
CA LYS A 246 -7.40 -4.86 -36.29
C LYS A 246 -6.73 -5.67 -37.41
N ASP A 247 -6.59 -6.97 -37.22
CA ASP A 247 -5.97 -7.86 -38.22
C ASP A 247 -6.85 -7.95 -39.49
N ALA A 248 -8.17 -8.02 -39.33
CA ALA A 248 -9.11 -8.01 -40.45
C ALA A 248 -9.03 -6.70 -41.24
N ILE A 249 -9.02 -5.55 -40.56
CA ILE A 249 -8.90 -4.22 -41.20
C ILE A 249 -7.56 -4.11 -41.93
N ASN A 250 -6.46 -4.49 -41.28
CA ASN A 250 -5.13 -4.45 -41.87
C ASN A 250 -4.97 -5.40 -43.07
N SER A 251 -5.75 -6.49 -43.13
CA SER A 251 -5.76 -7.38 -44.28
C SER A 251 -6.46 -6.77 -45.51
N GLN A 252 -7.35 -5.79 -45.32
CA GLN A 252 -8.15 -5.19 -46.38
C GLN A 252 -7.68 -3.79 -46.78
N LEU A 253 -7.07 -3.04 -45.86
CA LEU A 253 -6.59 -1.69 -46.12
C LEU A 253 -5.11 -1.70 -46.50
N PRO A 254 -4.71 -0.91 -47.50
CA PRO A 254 -3.30 -0.72 -47.81
C PRO A 254 -2.59 -0.04 -46.65
N GLU A 255 -1.30 -0.36 -46.48
CA GLU A 255 -0.44 0.20 -45.42
C GLU A 255 -0.34 1.74 -45.48
N LYS A 256 -0.59 2.31 -46.65
CA LYS A 256 -0.74 3.75 -46.90
C LYS A 256 -2.04 4.01 -47.65
N ILE A 257 -2.90 4.83 -47.06
CA ILE A 257 -4.07 5.39 -47.73
C ILE A 257 -3.67 6.79 -48.19
N ASN A 258 -3.40 6.96 -49.50
CA ASN A 258 -3.21 8.28 -50.08
C ASN A 258 -4.59 8.95 -50.16
N ILE A 259 -4.85 9.92 -49.29
CA ILE A 259 -5.99 10.80 -49.41
C ILE A 259 -5.59 11.84 -50.46
N SER A 260 -6.12 11.72 -51.68
CA SER A 260 -5.94 12.77 -52.69
C SER A 260 -6.70 14.02 -52.24
N GLU A 261 -6.02 15.17 -52.20
CA GLU A 261 -6.60 16.48 -51.86
C GLU A 261 -7.59 17.01 -52.95
N GLU A 262 -8.04 16.18 -53.87
CA GLU A 262 -8.75 16.59 -55.09
C GLU A 262 -10.27 16.77 -54.93
N GLN A 263 -10.81 16.91 -53.71
CA GLN A 263 -12.27 17.13 -53.53
C GLN A 263 -12.67 18.28 -52.58
N ASP A 264 -11.73 19.15 -52.17
CA ASP A 264 -12.07 20.38 -51.42
C ASP A 264 -12.00 21.66 -52.26
N SER A 265 -11.63 21.59 -53.54
CA SER A 265 -11.64 22.75 -54.44
C SER A 265 -13.02 23.08 -55.02
N GLU A 266 -13.93 22.11 -55.15
CA GLU A 266 -15.27 22.37 -55.71
C GLU A 266 -16.32 22.84 -54.69
N LYS A 267 -16.15 22.54 -53.39
CA LYS A 267 -17.10 23.02 -52.35
C LYS A 267 -16.79 24.42 -51.84
N ASN A 268 -15.54 24.87 -51.90
CA ASN A 268 -15.16 26.21 -51.46
C ASN A 268 -15.54 27.31 -52.47
N ASP A 269 -15.69 26.98 -53.76
CA ASP A 269 -16.06 27.96 -54.80
C ASP A 269 -17.57 28.25 -54.87
N VAL A 270 -18.42 27.42 -54.25
CA VAL A 270 -19.87 27.69 -54.13
C VAL A 270 -20.16 28.66 -52.98
N PHE A 271 -19.51 28.49 -51.82
CA PHE A 271 -19.71 29.37 -50.66
C PHE A 271 -19.08 30.77 -50.84
N GLU A 272 -17.97 30.91 -51.57
CA GLU A 272 -17.40 32.23 -51.87
C GLU A 272 -18.21 33.05 -52.89
N LYS A 273 -18.90 32.39 -53.82
CA LYS A 273 -19.73 33.08 -54.82
C LYS A 273 -21.04 33.59 -54.23
N GLU A 274 -21.63 32.90 -53.26
CA GLU A 274 -22.83 33.39 -52.57
C GLU A 274 -22.53 34.60 -51.65
N ALA A 275 -21.41 34.60 -50.93
CA ALA A 275 -21.01 35.72 -50.06
C ALA A 275 -20.67 37.02 -50.83
N LYS A 276 -20.14 36.93 -52.05
CA LYS A 276 -19.84 38.10 -52.92
C LYS A 276 -21.08 38.66 -53.61
N THR A 277 -22.18 37.90 -53.68
CA THR A 277 -23.43 38.34 -54.32
C THR A 277 -24.35 39.07 -53.34
N GLU A 278 -24.32 38.73 -52.04
CA GLU A 278 -25.07 39.46 -51.00
C GLU A 278 -24.42 40.79 -50.59
N SER A 279 -23.10 40.89 -50.65
CA SER A 279 -22.36 42.12 -50.28
C SER A 279 -22.48 43.24 -51.33
N LYS A 280 -22.78 42.93 -52.60
CA LYS A 280 -23.06 43.94 -53.65
C LYS A 280 -24.50 44.48 -53.67
N LYS A 281 -25.45 43.85 -52.95
CA LYS A 281 -26.83 44.35 -52.84
C LYS A 281 -27.05 45.33 -51.67
N LYS A 282 -26.08 45.50 -50.76
CA LYS A 282 -26.19 46.41 -49.59
C LYS A 282 -25.48 47.76 -49.73
N SER A 283 -24.85 48.07 -50.87
CA SER A 283 -24.16 49.35 -51.09
C SER A 283 -24.87 50.34 -52.01
N ASN A 284 -26.13 50.08 -52.40
CA ASN A 284 -26.98 51.04 -53.11
C ASN A 284 -28.31 51.21 -52.35
N LYS A 285 -28.24 51.90 -51.21
CA LYS A 285 -29.33 52.71 -50.67
C LYS A 285 -28.76 53.74 -49.71
#